data_AF-A0A7W5GB81-F1
#
_entry.id   AF-A0A7W5GB81-F1
#
_cell.length_a   1.000
_cell.length_b   1.000
_cell.length_c   1.000
_cell.angle_alpha   90.00
_cell.angle_beta   90.00
_cell.angle_gamma   90.00
#
_symmetry.space_group_name_H-M   'P 1'
#
loop_
_entity.id
_entity.type
_entity.pdbx_description
1 polymer ?
#
loop_
_entity_poly.entity_id
_entity_poly.type
_entity_poly.pdbx_seq_one_letter_code
_entity_poly.pdbx_strand_id
1 'polypeptide(L)'
;MASKYEDVLPVDVNGRKRTHGARTNFCPNSKTYRRLSSRLARVLAARYKDHPALLIWHINNEYGTHCYCGNCAAEFREWLKVKYETLDKLNIADGADAKPAELAALQ
;
A
#
# COMPACT_ATOMS: atom_id res chain seq x y z
N MET A 1 -16.21 2.49 -7.57
CA MET A 1 -15.05 3.01 -6.81
C MET A 1 -13.99 3.55 -7.76
N ALA A 2 -13.46 2.74 -8.66
CA ALA A 2 -12.43 3.12 -9.64
C ALA A 2 -12.77 4.34 -10.51
N SER A 3 -14.02 4.49 -10.94
CA SER A 3 -14.47 5.65 -11.74
C SER A 3 -14.63 6.96 -10.94
N LYS A 4 -14.65 6.90 -9.60
CA LYS A 4 -14.94 8.05 -8.74
C LYS A 4 -13.73 8.53 -7.94
N TYR A 5 -12.75 7.65 -7.71
CA TYR A 5 -11.62 7.92 -6.84
C TYR A 5 -10.34 7.49 -7.55
N GLU A 6 -9.54 8.46 -7.99
CA GLU A 6 -8.35 8.20 -8.80
C GLU A 6 -7.23 7.51 -8.03
N ASP A 7 -7.17 7.68 -6.71
CA ASP A 7 -6.10 7.13 -5.87
C ASP A 7 -6.19 5.60 -5.69
N VAL A 8 -7.32 4.98 -6.03
CA VAL A 8 -7.57 3.56 -5.74
C VAL A 8 -6.89 2.60 -6.71
N LEU A 9 -6.66 3.01 -7.96
CA LEU A 9 -6.05 2.13 -8.96
C LEU A 9 -4.51 2.17 -8.85
N PRO A 10 -3.82 1.03 -9.00
CA PRO A 10 -2.37 0.99 -8.90
C PRO A 10 -1.68 1.60 -10.13
N VAL A 11 -0.41 1.94 -9.95
CA VAL A 11 0.52 2.35 -11.00
C VAL A 11 1.58 1.27 -11.14
N ASP A 12 1.88 0.85 -12.37
CA ASP A 12 2.91 -0.16 -12.63
C ASP A 12 4.33 0.41 -12.53
N VAL A 13 5.33 -0.46 -12.69
CA VAL A 13 6.76 -0.12 -12.58
C VAL A 13 7.20 0.93 -13.61
N ASN A 14 6.49 1.03 -14.74
CA ASN A 14 6.78 1.99 -15.82
C ASN A 14 6.00 3.31 -15.63
N GLY A 15 5.37 3.51 -14.48
CA GLY A 15 4.58 4.71 -14.18
C GLY A 15 3.20 4.72 -14.84
N ARG A 16 2.74 3.62 -15.45
CA ARG A 16 1.44 3.57 -16.13
C ARG A 16 0.33 3.30 -15.13
N LYS A 17 -0.69 4.16 -15.13
CA LYS A 17 -1.90 3.99 -14.32
C LYS A 17 -2.73 2.83 -14.88
N ARG A 18 -3.03 1.83 -14.03
CA ARG A 18 -3.96 0.76 -14.42
C ARG A 18 -5.38 1.29 -14.51
N THR A 19 -6.18 0.71 -15.41
CA THR A 19 -7.62 0.99 -15.54
C THR A 19 -8.45 0.00 -14.71
N HIS A 20 -9.75 0.25 -14.63
CA HIS A 20 -10.69 -0.68 -13.99
C HIS A 20 -10.75 -2.01 -14.75
N GLY A 21 -10.75 -3.11 -14.00
CA GLY A 21 -10.79 -4.48 -14.53
C GLY A 21 -9.92 -5.41 -13.69
N ALA A 22 -9.95 -6.71 -14.05
CA ALA A 22 -9.25 -7.78 -13.35
C ALA A 22 -9.58 -7.90 -11.84
N ARG A 23 -8.84 -8.74 -11.13
CA ARG A 23 -8.89 -8.89 -9.66
C ARG A 23 -7.57 -8.42 -9.04
N THR A 24 -7.59 -8.18 -7.73
CA THR A 24 -6.39 -7.74 -6.99
C THR A 24 -5.76 -6.50 -7.65
N ASN A 25 -6.59 -5.48 -7.91
CA ASN A 25 -6.24 -4.30 -8.70
C ASN A 25 -6.50 -3.01 -7.91
N PHE A 26 -5.82 -2.86 -6.77
CA PHE A 26 -5.94 -1.69 -5.91
C PHE A 26 -4.56 -1.21 -5.42
N CYS A 27 -4.45 0.09 -5.14
CA CYS A 27 -3.30 0.66 -4.45
C CYS A 27 -3.42 0.40 -2.94
N PRO A 28 -2.46 -0.30 -2.29
CA PRO A 28 -2.53 -0.59 -0.86
C PRO A 28 -2.44 0.66 0.03
N ASN A 29 -1.77 1.71 -0.46
CA ASN A 29 -1.61 2.99 0.22
C ASN A 29 -2.65 4.05 -0.19
N SER A 30 -3.71 3.67 -0.92
CA SER A 30 -4.84 4.55 -1.18
C SER A 30 -5.63 4.82 0.11
N LYS A 31 -5.69 6.09 0.53
CA LYS A 31 -6.51 6.52 1.69
C LYS A 31 -7.98 6.23 1.42
N THR A 32 -8.44 6.42 0.18
CA THR A 32 -9.82 6.10 -0.20
C THR A 32 -10.11 4.60 -0.11
N TYR A 33 -9.25 3.76 -0.69
CA TYR A 33 -9.45 2.31 -0.67
C TYR A 33 -9.43 1.80 0.77
N ARG A 34 -8.45 2.19 1.58
CA ARG A 34 -8.36 1.81 3.01
C ARG A 34 -9.61 2.22 3.79
N ARG A 35 -10.13 3.43 3.58
CA ARG A 35 -11.37 3.91 4.23
C ARG A 35 -12.59 3.11 3.80
N LEU A 36 -12.75 2.85 2.51
CA LEU A 36 -13.94 2.19 1.97
C LEU A 36 -13.93 0.68 2.26
N SER A 37 -12.78 0.02 2.15
CA SER A 37 -12.64 -1.41 2.45
C SER A 37 -12.88 -1.69 3.94
N SER A 38 -12.30 -0.88 4.83
CA SER A 38 -12.55 -1.00 6.27
C SER A 38 -13.99 -0.66 6.64
N ARG A 39 -14.63 0.31 5.97
CA ARG A 39 -16.07 0.57 6.16
C ARG A 39 -16.93 -0.64 5.76
N LEU A 40 -16.65 -1.26 4.62
CA LEU A 40 -17.36 -2.48 4.20
C LEU A 40 -17.17 -3.62 5.21
N ALA A 41 -15.93 -3.86 5.63
CA ALA A 41 -15.62 -4.89 6.63
C ALA A 41 -16.37 -4.66 7.95
N ARG A 42 -16.44 -3.41 8.44
CA ARG A 42 -17.23 -3.07 9.65
C ARG A 42 -18.71 -3.36 9.49
N VAL A 43 -19.31 -3.05 8.34
CA VAL A 43 -20.74 -3.33 8.09
C VAL A 43 -21.00 -4.83 8.05
N LEU A 44 -20.14 -5.60 7.40
CA LEU A 44 -20.24 -7.07 7.37
C LEU A 44 -20.11 -7.67 8.77
N ALA A 45 -19.10 -7.24 9.53
CA ALA A 45 -18.90 -7.68 10.91
C ALA A 45 -20.11 -7.34 11.79
N ALA A 46 -20.60 -6.09 11.75
CA ALA A 46 -21.75 -5.67 12.55
C ALA A 46 -23.01 -6.49 12.24
N ARG A 47 -23.21 -6.87 10.97
CA ARG A 47 -24.37 -7.64 10.53
C ARG A 47 -24.29 -9.12 10.90
N TYR A 48 -23.13 -9.74 10.78
CA TYR A 48 -23.00 -11.20 10.81
C TYR A 48 -22.25 -11.74 12.03
N LYS A 49 -21.70 -10.90 12.91
CA LYS A 49 -20.91 -11.34 14.08
C LYS A 49 -21.56 -12.43 14.93
N ASP A 50 -22.88 -12.44 15.03
CA ASP A 50 -23.65 -13.38 15.88
C ASP A 50 -24.40 -14.43 15.03
N HIS A 51 -24.12 -14.53 13.72
CA HIS A 51 -24.81 -15.46 12.84
C HIS A 51 -24.34 -16.91 13.10
N PRO A 52 -25.24 -17.88 13.36
CA PRO A 52 -24.86 -19.22 13.82
C PRO A 52 -24.03 -20.01 12.80
N ALA A 53 -24.14 -19.68 11.51
CA ALA A 53 -23.34 -20.30 10.45
C ALA A 53 -21.97 -19.65 10.21
N LEU A 54 -21.64 -18.54 10.87
CA LEU A 54 -20.36 -17.86 10.66
C LEU A 54 -19.24 -18.59 11.41
N LEU A 55 -18.35 -19.24 10.66
CA LEU A 55 -17.18 -19.95 11.22
C LEU A 55 -15.89 -19.13 11.16
N ILE A 56 -15.63 -18.47 10.02
CA ILE A 56 -14.37 -17.78 9.77
C ILE A 56 -14.58 -16.56 8.86
N TRP A 57 -13.69 -15.57 9.02
CA TRP A 57 -13.54 -14.46 8.09
C TRP A 57 -12.38 -14.71 7.13
N HIS A 58 -12.68 -14.87 5.85
CA HIS A 58 -11.67 -14.93 4.81
C HIS A 58 -11.34 -13.50 4.34
N ILE A 59 -10.15 -13.02 4.68
CA ILE A 59 -9.78 -11.62 4.44
C ILE A 59 -9.20 -11.46 3.03
N ASN A 60 -9.92 -10.72 2.18
CA ASN A 60 -9.58 -10.50 0.77
C ASN A 60 -9.47 -11.83 0.00
N ASN A 61 -8.71 -11.85 -1.09
CA ASN A 61 -8.41 -13.02 -1.90
C ASN A 61 -7.05 -12.81 -2.59
N GLU A 62 -6.07 -13.67 -2.29
CA GLU A 62 -4.76 -13.70 -2.95
C GLU A 62 -4.07 -12.32 -3.05
N TYR A 63 -3.59 -11.79 -1.92
CA TYR A 63 -2.79 -10.56 -1.94
C TYR A 63 -1.57 -10.70 -2.86
N GLY A 64 -1.30 -9.68 -3.69
CA GLY A 64 -0.16 -9.72 -4.62
C GLY A 64 0.08 -8.48 -5.49
N THR A 65 -0.56 -7.35 -5.21
CA THR A 65 -0.47 -6.15 -6.06
C THR A 65 0.65 -5.22 -5.57
N HIS A 66 1.64 -4.97 -6.42
CA HIS A 66 2.60 -3.88 -6.24
C HIS A 66 2.08 -2.60 -6.90
N CYS A 67 2.41 -1.45 -6.31
CA CYS A 67 2.02 -0.15 -6.82
C CYS A 67 3.18 0.84 -6.66
N TYR A 68 3.48 1.57 -7.73
CA TYR A 68 4.60 2.50 -7.83
C TYR A 68 4.13 3.96 -7.93
N CYS A 69 2.92 4.25 -7.43
CA CYS A 69 2.38 5.61 -7.44
C CYS A 69 3.11 6.50 -6.40
N GLY A 70 2.93 7.82 -6.50
CA GLY A 70 3.53 8.78 -5.57
C GLY A 70 3.21 8.51 -4.10
N ASN A 71 1.99 8.06 -3.77
CA ASN A 71 1.63 7.69 -2.39
C ASN A 71 2.45 6.50 -1.91
N CYS A 72 2.63 5.49 -2.75
CA CYS A 72 3.45 4.31 -2.40
C CYS A 72 4.92 4.69 -2.23
N ALA A 73 5.46 5.56 -3.07
CA ALA A 73 6.83 6.05 -2.92
C ALA A 73 7.03 6.84 -1.61
N ALA A 74 6.07 7.70 -1.25
CA ALA A 74 6.11 8.45 0.00
C ALA A 74 6.05 7.53 1.24
N GLU A 75 5.09 6.61 1.29
CA GLU A 75 4.95 5.65 2.40
C GLU A 75 6.15 4.69 2.48
N PHE A 76 6.77 4.35 1.34
CA PHE A 76 8.00 3.56 1.33
C PHE A 76 9.17 4.34 1.95
N ARG A 77 9.32 5.64 1.63
CA ARG A 77 10.34 6.49 2.29
C ARG A 77 10.11 6.61 3.79
N GLU A 78 8.86 6.76 4.23
CA GLU A 78 8.55 6.78 5.67
C GLU A 78 8.87 5.44 6.34
N TRP A 79 8.55 4.32 5.68
CA TRP A 79 8.95 3.00 6.18
C TRP A 79 10.47 2.84 6.29
N LEU A 80 11.24 3.34 5.31
CA LEU A 80 12.70 3.34 5.35
C LEU A 80 13.24 4.17 6.51
N LYS A 81 12.69 5.37 6.75
CA LYS A 81 13.05 6.23 7.89
C LYS A 81 12.82 5.52 9.22
N VAL A 82 11.68 4.86 9.40
CA VAL A 82 11.38 4.10 10.63
C VAL A 82 12.30 2.90 10.79
N LYS A 83 12.58 2.19 9.69
CA LYS A 83 13.38 0.95 9.75
C LYS A 83 14.86 1.20 10.00
N TYR A 84 15.42 2.22 9.35
CA TYR A 84 16.87 2.46 9.36
C TYR A 84 17.28 3.64 10.24
N GLU A 85 16.35 4.51 10.63
CA GLU A 85 16.54 5.71 11.48
C GLU A 85 17.42 6.81 10.87
N THR A 86 18.56 6.44 10.27
CA THR A 86 19.50 7.35 9.61
C THR A 86 19.84 6.86 8.21
N LEU A 87 20.27 7.81 7.36
CA LEU A 87 20.72 7.49 6.00
C LEU A 87 21.98 6.63 6.00
N ASP A 88 22.88 6.84 6.96
CA ASP A 88 24.10 6.03 7.08
C ASP A 88 23.77 4.56 7.34
N LYS A 89 22.85 4.28 8.27
CA LYS A 89 22.38 2.91 8.57
C LYS A 89 21.71 2.27 7.35
N LEU A 90 20.95 3.05 6.57
CA LEU A 90 20.36 2.58 5.30
C LEU A 90 21.45 2.23 4.28
N ASN A 91 22.39 3.14 4.03
CA ASN A 91 23.47 2.95 3.03
C ASN A 91 24.33 1.73 3.36
N ILE A 92 24.73 1.57 4.63
CA ILE A 92 25.48 0.40 5.10
C ILE A 92 24.68 -0.89 4.87
N ALA A 93 23.37 -0.88 5.16
CA ALA A 93 22.53 -2.07 4.99
C ALA A 93 22.28 -2.43 3.51
N ASP A 94 22.30 -1.44 2.61
CA ASP A 94 22.12 -1.63 1.17
C ASP A 94 23.42 -2.02 0.45
N GLY A 95 24.53 -2.15 1.20
CA GLY A 95 25.85 -2.45 0.64
C GLY A 95 26.45 -1.29 -0.17
N ALA A 96 25.88 -0.09 -0.04
CA ALA A 96 26.50 1.12 -0.54
C ALA A 96 27.68 1.45 0.39
N ASP A 97 28.89 1.55 -0.18
CA ASP A 97 30.02 2.14 0.53
C ASP A 97 29.53 3.47 1.12
N ALA A 98 29.60 3.63 2.44
CA ALA A 98 29.18 4.84 3.14
C ALA A 98 30.11 6.02 2.78
N LYS A 99 30.00 6.50 1.53
CA LYS A 99 30.70 7.69 1.07
C LYS A 99 29.83 8.89 1.42
N PRO A 100 30.35 9.85 2.18
CA PRO A 100 29.61 11.06 2.48
C PRO A 100 29.40 11.85 1.18
N ALA A 101 28.17 12.33 0.97
CA ALA A 101 27.84 13.54 0.21
C ALA A 101 27.10 13.47 -1.15
N GLU A 102 26.35 12.41 -1.50
CA GLU A 102 25.43 12.52 -2.65
C GLU A 102 24.07 11.87 -2.40
N LEU A 103 23.20 12.43 -1.55
CA LEU A 103 21.77 12.08 -1.57
C LEU A 103 20.89 13.19 -1.02
N ALA A 104 20.69 14.21 -1.87
CA ALA A 104 19.62 15.20 -1.73
C ALA A 104 18.23 14.66 -2.13
N ALA A 105 17.94 13.36 -1.96
CA ALA A 105 16.73 12.73 -2.52
C ALA A 105 15.72 12.20 -1.48
N LEU A 106 15.87 12.58 -0.20
CA LEU A 106 14.95 12.17 0.87
C LEU A 106 14.32 13.35 1.65
N GLN A 107 14.58 14.59 1.21
CA GLN A 107 13.75 15.76 1.53
C GLN A 107 12.61 15.86 0.50
#